data_AF-A0A0C2H8L2-F1
#
_entry.id   AF-A0A0C2H8L2-F1
#
_cell.length_a   1.000
_cell.length_b   1.000
_cell.length_c   1.000
_cell.angle_alpha   90.00
_cell.angle_beta   90.00
_cell.angle_gamma   90.00
#
_symmetry.space_group_name_H-M   'P 1'
#
loop_
_entity.id
_entity.type
_entity.pdbx_description
1 polymer ?
#
loop_
_entity_poly.entity_id
_entity_poly.type
_entity_poly.pdbx_seq_one_letter_code
_entity_poly.pdbx_strand_id
1 'polypeptide(L)'
;MDSPLSYECLCREGYLDVSANPIKKPGRKCMKLVNECSDARSNDCSPHAKCIDKTVGYTCRCVPGYADISPGGLRKPGRKCVPRESLESSERAGLTDLAGDIVPS
;
A
#
# COMPACT_ATOMS: atom_id res chain seq x y z
N MET A 1 33.73 -12.91 35.06
CA MET A 1 34.20 -11.54 34.79
C MET A 1 33.03 -10.76 34.20
N ASP A 2 32.30 -10.04 35.05
CA ASP A 2 31.29 -9.06 34.61
C ASP A 2 32.04 -7.83 34.09
N SER A 3 31.87 -7.50 32.80
CA SER A 3 32.45 -6.28 32.22
C SER A 3 31.44 -5.14 32.39
N PRO A 4 31.66 -4.16 33.27
CA PRO A 4 30.66 -3.17 33.70
C PRO A 4 30.37 -2.06 32.66
N LEU A 5 30.61 -2.29 31.37
CA LEU A 5 30.47 -1.29 30.30
C LEU A 5 29.77 -1.83 29.03
N SER A 6 28.98 -2.90 29.11
CA SER A 6 28.06 -3.22 28.01
C SER A 6 26.74 -2.47 28.20
N TYR A 7 26.47 -1.50 27.34
CA TYR A 7 25.13 -0.91 27.22
C TYR A 7 24.35 -1.65 26.13
N GLU A 8 23.09 -1.97 26.42
CA GLU A 8 22.16 -2.50 25.43
C GLU A 8 21.20 -1.39 24.98
N CYS A 9 21.04 -1.24 23.67
CA CYS A 9 20.08 -0.29 23.11
C CYS A 9 18.78 -1.01 22.81
N LEU A 10 17.65 -0.42 23.22
CA LEU A 10 16.31 -0.94 22.95
C LEU A 10 15.46 0.17 22.32
N CYS A 11 14.54 -0.23 21.45
CA CYS A 11 13.55 0.70 20.91
C CYS A 11 12.51 1.08 21.98
N ARG A 12 11.97 2.30 21.88
CA ARG A 12 10.87 2.75 22.75
C ARG A 12 9.61 1.90 22.50
N GLU A 13 8.73 1.83 23.49
CA GLU A 13 7.38 1.27 23.32
C GLU A 13 6.67 1.84 22.08
N GLY A 14 6.03 0.97 21.31
CA GLY A 14 5.39 1.30 20.03
C GLY A 14 6.36 1.45 18.85
N TYR A 15 7.63 1.07 19.00
CA TYR A 15 8.61 1.03 17.91
C TYR A 15 9.13 -0.39 17.68
N LEU A 16 9.24 -0.78 16.41
CA LEU A 16 9.88 -2.01 15.97
C LEU A 16 11.36 -1.77 15.67
N ASP A 17 12.22 -2.67 16.14
CA ASP A 17 13.62 -2.69 15.76
C ASP A 17 13.81 -3.26 14.35
N VAL A 18 14.20 -2.39 13.42
CA VAL A 18 14.50 -2.72 12.01
C VAL A 18 16.00 -2.52 11.71
N SER A 19 16.85 -2.63 12.75
CA SER A 19 18.30 -2.59 12.62
C SER A 19 18.81 -3.71 11.72
N ALA A 20 19.91 -3.48 11.00
CA ALA A 20 20.50 -4.50 10.11
C ALA A 20 21.00 -5.74 10.87
N ASN A 21 21.33 -5.59 12.15
CA ASN A 21 21.77 -6.68 13.03
C ASN A 21 21.11 -6.54 14.41
N PRO A 22 19.81 -6.87 14.56
CA PRO A 22 19.09 -6.66 15.82
C PRO A 22 19.68 -7.46 16.98
N ILE A 23 20.28 -8.62 16.71
CA ILE A 23 20.85 -9.49 17.75
C ILE A 23 22.16 -8.93 18.31
N LYS A 24 23.03 -8.38 17.45
CA LYS A 24 24.37 -7.89 17.86
C LYS A 24 24.41 -6.39 18.14
N LYS A 25 23.47 -5.64 17.57
CA LYS A 25 23.36 -4.17 17.66
C LYS A 25 21.87 -3.78 17.68
N PRO A 26 21.12 -4.17 18.73
CA PRO A 26 19.70 -3.83 18.87
C PRO A 26 19.51 -2.32 19.01
N GLY A 27 18.28 -1.85 18.78
CA GLY A 27 17.83 -0.49 19.10
C GLY A 27 18.49 0.63 18.28
N ARG A 28 19.18 0.31 17.17
CA ARG A 28 19.89 1.31 16.34
C ARG A 28 18.99 1.96 15.31
N LYS A 29 17.99 1.24 14.82
CA LYS A 29 17.01 1.73 13.85
C LYS A 29 15.62 1.31 14.31
N CYS A 30 14.94 2.24 14.96
CA CYS A 30 13.59 2.03 15.48
C CYS A 30 12.57 2.67 14.53
N MET A 31 11.60 1.88 14.08
CA MET A 31 10.50 2.38 13.27
C MET A 31 9.22 2.41 14.10
N LYS A 32 8.51 3.55 14.09
CA LYS A 32 7.24 3.68 14.80
C LYS A 32 6.20 2.77 14.16
N LEU A 33 5.51 1.98 14.98
CA LEU A 33 4.32 1.24 14.58
C LEU A 33 3.14 2.21 14.63
N VAL A 34 2.61 2.55 13.46
CA VAL A 34 1.45 3.41 13.31
C VAL A 34 0.46 2.63 12.49
N ASN A 35 -0.80 2.60 12.92
CA ASN A 35 -1.88 2.06 12.10
C ASN A 35 -2.47 3.20 11.27
N GLU A 36 -1.97 3.40 10.06
CA GLU A 36 -2.46 4.47 9.17
C GLU A 36 -3.88 4.24 8.66
N CYS A 37 -4.44 3.04 8.85
CA CYS A 37 -5.81 2.71 8.48
C CYS A 37 -6.84 3.04 9.58
N SER A 38 -6.41 3.45 10.78
CA SER A 38 -7.31 3.80 11.89
C SER A 38 -8.01 5.15 11.68
N ASP A 39 -7.41 6.07 10.93
CA ASP A 39 -8.02 7.34 10.52
C ASP A 39 -7.83 7.50 9.00
N ALA A 40 -8.91 7.83 8.29
CA ALA A 40 -8.88 8.06 6.85
C ALA A 40 -7.92 9.20 6.46
N ARG A 41 -7.63 10.14 7.36
CA ARG A 41 -6.66 11.24 7.14
C ARG A 41 -5.21 10.82 7.31
N SER A 42 -4.95 9.64 7.88
CA SER A 42 -3.60 9.10 8.06
C SER A 42 -3.11 8.32 6.85
N ASN A 43 -3.93 8.15 5.83
CA ASN A 43 -3.57 7.49 4.57
C ASN A 43 -4.04 8.26 3.34
N ASP A 44 -3.37 8.06 2.20
CA ASP A 44 -3.79 8.57 0.90
C ASP A 44 -4.50 7.50 0.04
N CYS A 45 -5.20 6.53 0.64
CA CYS A 45 -5.91 5.52 -0.15
C CYS A 45 -7.03 6.17 -0.96
N SER A 46 -7.34 5.61 -2.14
CA SER A 46 -8.55 5.99 -2.86
C SER A 46 -9.78 5.73 -1.99
N PRO A 47 -10.85 6.54 -2.08
CA PRO A 47 -12.14 6.21 -1.45
C PRO A 47 -12.71 4.85 -1.88
N HIS A 48 -12.32 4.36 -3.06
CA HIS A 48 -12.68 3.03 -3.58
C HIS A 48 -11.58 2.00 -3.37
N ALA A 49 -10.74 2.18 -2.34
CA ALA A 49 -9.72 1.23 -1.93
C ALA A 49 -9.88 0.86 -0.45
N LYS A 50 -9.51 -0.37 -0.14
CA LYS A 50 -9.31 -0.84 1.22
C LYS A 50 -7.89 -0.49 1.67
N CYS A 51 -7.77 0.20 2.80
CA CYS A 51 -6.50 0.36 3.50
C CYS A 51 -6.11 -0.94 4.20
N ILE A 52 -4.84 -1.32 4.09
CA ILE A 52 -4.25 -2.53 4.69
C ILE A 52 -3.02 -2.09 5.45
N ASP A 53 -3.15 -2.09 6.78
CA ASP A 53 -2.06 -1.80 7.71
C ASP A 53 -0.97 -2.88 7.60
N LYS A 54 0.30 -2.48 7.69
CA LYS A 54 1.43 -3.39 7.71
C LYS A 54 2.28 -3.11 8.94
N THR A 55 3.15 -4.05 9.26
CA THR A 55 4.18 -3.87 10.29
C THR A 55 5.06 -2.63 10.01
N VAL A 56 5.25 -2.30 8.73
CA VAL A 56 6.04 -1.17 8.26
C VAL A 56 5.18 -0.40 7.27
N GLY A 57 4.54 0.66 7.76
CA GLY A 57 3.62 1.51 6.99
C GLY A 57 2.36 0.75 6.56
N TYR A 58 1.81 1.09 5.39
CA TYR A 58 0.55 0.53 4.93
C TYR A 58 0.50 0.41 3.40
N THR A 59 -0.52 -0.27 2.89
CA THR A 59 -0.81 -0.35 1.45
C THR A 59 -2.30 -0.22 1.19
N CYS A 60 -2.67 0.11 -0.05
CA CYS A 60 -4.07 0.21 -0.45
C CYS A 60 -4.35 -0.80 -1.56
N ARG A 61 -5.57 -1.32 -1.58
CA ARG A 61 -6.04 -2.22 -2.64
C ARG A 61 -7.41 -1.78 -3.09
N CYS A 62 -7.59 -1.52 -4.39
CA CYS A 62 -8.90 -1.21 -4.94
C CYS A 62 -9.91 -2.31 -4.59
N VAL A 63 -11.14 -1.91 -4.27
CA VAL A 63 -12.23 -2.85 -3.98
C VAL A 63 -12.68 -3.58 -5.27
N PRO A 64 -13.36 -4.73 -5.18
CA PRO A 64 -13.88 -5.43 -6.36
C PRO A 64 -14.72 -4.50 -7.24
N GLY A 65 -14.63 -4.66 -8.56
CA GLY A 65 -15.27 -3.78 -9.54
C GLY A 65 -14.46 -2.53 -9.91
N TYR A 66 -13.34 -2.26 -9.23
CA TYR A 66 -12.43 -1.17 -9.56
C TYR A 66 -11.08 -1.68 -10.08
N ALA A 67 -10.45 -0.88 -10.93
CA ALA A 67 -9.11 -1.07 -11.45
C ALA A 67 -8.17 0.00 -10.90
N ASP A 68 -6.93 -0.41 -10.63
CA ASP A 68 -5.89 0.47 -10.12
C ASP A 68 -5.16 1.15 -11.28
N ILE A 69 -5.25 2.47 -11.35
CA ILE A 69 -4.56 3.32 -12.33
C ILE A 69 -3.57 4.27 -11.64
N SER A 70 -3.09 3.90 -10.45
CA SER A 70 -2.14 4.70 -9.70
C SER A 70 -0.82 4.87 -10.48
N PRO A 71 -0.28 6.10 -10.61
CA PRO A 71 0.93 6.35 -11.41
C PRO A 71 2.19 5.65 -10.85
N GLY A 72 2.17 5.27 -9.57
CA GLY A 72 3.25 4.50 -8.93
C GLY A 72 3.19 2.99 -9.16
N GLY A 73 2.20 2.49 -9.90
CA GLY A 73 1.96 1.06 -10.12
C GLY A 73 2.01 0.26 -8.81
N LEU A 74 2.75 -0.85 -8.81
CA LEU A 74 2.90 -1.74 -7.65
C LEU A 74 3.61 -1.10 -6.44
N ARG A 75 4.29 0.05 -6.60
CA ARG A 75 4.96 0.71 -5.47
C ARG A 75 3.98 1.47 -4.58
N LYS A 76 2.89 1.98 -5.16
CA LYS A 76 1.83 2.71 -4.46
C LYS A 76 0.47 2.34 -5.06
N PRO A 77 0.02 1.09 -4.87
CA PRO A 77 -1.25 0.65 -5.40
C PRO A 77 -2.42 1.28 -4.64
N GLY A 78 -3.60 1.28 -5.25
CA GLY A 78 -4.88 1.64 -4.65
C GLY A 78 -5.05 3.11 -4.29
N ARG A 79 -4.24 4.01 -4.87
CA ARG A 79 -4.32 5.47 -4.67
C ARG A 79 -5.28 6.11 -5.66
N LYS A 80 -5.41 5.51 -6.84
CA LYS A 80 -6.36 5.89 -7.87
C LYS A 80 -7.10 4.66 -8.37
N CYS A 81 -8.34 4.49 -7.93
CA CYS A 81 -9.21 3.39 -8.33
C CYS A 81 -10.34 3.94 -9.20
N VAL A 82 -10.53 3.37 -10.38
CA VAL A 82 -11.63 3.71 -11.29
C VAL A 82 -12.52 2.49 -11.53
N PRO A 83 -13.85 2.67 -11.74
CA PRO A 83 -14.73 1.55 -12.08
C PRO A 83 -14.19 0.80 -13.30
N ARG A 84 -14.20 -0.54 -13.27
CA ARG A 84 -13.72 -1.35 -14.40
C ARG A 84 -14.54 -1.10 -15.67
N GLU A 85 -15.85 -0.91 -15.52
CA GLU A 85 -16.74 -0.51 -16.62
C GLU A 85 -16.29 0.75 -17.35
N SER A 86 -15.63 1.70 -16.66
CA SER A 86 -15.10 2.92 -17.28
C SER A 86 -13.88 2.67 -18.17
N LEU A 87 -13.16 1.57 -17.93
CA LEU A 87 -12.07 1.10 -18.80
C LEU A 87 -12.63 0.25 -19.95
N GLU A 88 -13.60 -0.62 -19.65
CA GLU A 88 -14.28 -1.45 -20.64
C GLU A 88 -15.07 -0.61 -21.67
N SER A 89 -15.58 0.56 -21.28
CA SER A 89 -16.18 1.54 -22.20
C SER A 89 -15.17 2.17 -23.16
N SER A 90 -13.89 2.22 -22.79
CA SER A 90 -12.81 2.66 -23.68
C SER A 90 -12.31 1.54 -24.60
N GLU A 91 -12.46 0.27 -24.22
CA GLU A 91 -12.08 -0.88 -25.05
C GLU A 91 -13.18 -1.28 -26.04
N ARG A 92 -14.46 -1.16 -25.66
CA ARG A 92 -15.61 -1.36 -26.58
C ARG A 92 -15.77 -0.26 -27.62
N ALA A 93 -15.20 0.93 -27.39
CA ALA A 93 -15.14 1.97 -28.41
C ALA A 93 -14.19 1.61 -29.59
N GLY A 94 -13.44 0.50 -29.51
CA GLY A 94 -12.45 0.09 -30.49
C GLY A 94 -12.72 -1.22 -31.25
N LEU A 95 -13.84 -1.91 -31.01
CA LEU A 95 -14.24 -3.09 -31.80
C LEU A 95 -15.49 -2.79 -32.63
N THR A 96 -15.29 -2.12 -33.75
CA THR A 96 -16.17 -2.27 -34.91
C THR A 96 -15.86 -3.62 -35.56
N ASP A 97 -16.87 -4.38 -36.00
CA ASP A 97 -16.64 -5.55 -36.87
C ASP A 97 -15.93 -5.09 -38.17
N LEU A 98 -15.33 -6.01 -38.95
CA LEU A 98 -14.84 -5.77 -40.31
C LEU A 98 -15.92 -5.20 -41.27
N ALA A 99 -17.18 -5.15 -40.81
CA ALA A 99 -18.33 -4.54 -41.48
C ALA A 99 -18.66 -3.11 -40.99
N GLY A 100 -18.09 -2.60 -39.89
CA GLY A 100 -18.27 -1.22 -39.45
C GLY A 100 -19.58 -0.90 -38.71
N ASP A 101 -20.32 -1.90 -38.23
CA ASP A 101 -21.56 -1.67 -37.47
C ASP A 101 -21.34 -1.63 -35.96
N ILE A 102 -22.08 -0.73 -35.29
CA ILE A 102 -22.21 -0.68 -33.83
C ILE A 102 -23.13 -1.85 -33.41
N VAL A 103 -22.66 -2.76 -32.56
CA VAL A 103 -23.49 -3.82 -31.97
C VAL A 103 -24.20 -3.26 -30.72
N PRO A 104 -25.52 -2.97 -30.75
CA PRO A 104 -26.28 -2.81 -29.52
C PRO A 104 -26.56 -4.19 -28.90
N SER A 105 -26.70 -4.21 -27.57
CA SER A 105 -26.97 -5.40 -26.75
C SER A 105 -28.13 -6.26 -27.24
#